data_AF-A0A972DVU9-F1
#
_entry.id   AF-A0A972DVU9-F1
#
_cell.length_a   1.000
_cell.length_b   1.000
_cell.length_c   1.000
_cell.angle_alpha   90.00
_cell.angle_beta   90.00
_cell.angle_gamma   90.00
#
_symmetry.space_group_name_H-M   'P 1'
#
loop_
_entity.id
_entity.type
_entity.pdbx_description
1 polymer ?
#
loop_
_entity_poly.entity_id
_entity_poly.type
_entity_poly.pdbx_seq_one_letter_code
_entity_poly.pdbx_strand_id
1 'polypeptide(L)'
;MWELIRANKRHSIFLMALMALVLLLVGGVIGLAVFGPDGGWIGLGVATVVWLVLALISLSSGDQILLAASHAQRVDHDVHPQLFNIVEEMKIAAGLPAMPKVYIINDPAPNAFATGRSPQSASLAVTAGLLARLNRDELQGVVAHEMSHILHRDILYVTLAGIMLGGIVLMSQVFLRGMLHGSMGSRRRYSSGGRGNGQTQIVLVLIAVVVAVLAPIMTQLLYFALSRRREYLADAGAARLTRYPEGLASALEKIASDPAPQLGPANQTTAPMYIVNPFKKGRMKLSDLTSTHPPISERVRILRSMSQGASYRDYAEAFMKVTRSKSIVPATALKDEPVNLRQDQTSPTSDEKTQRQVHQMGDIMRNVNGFAFLSCSCGLSLKVPPNFQGDTVRCPRCNRNLDLGAQRVPPR
;
A
#
# COMPACT_ATOMS: atom_id res chain seq x y z
N MET A 1 20.21 -13.58 -0.13
CA MET A 1 19.33 -12.38 -0.21
C MET A 1 20.04 -11.06 -0.59
N TRP A 2 21.35 -10.90 -0.36
CA TRP A 2 22.09 -9.68 -0.76
C TRP A 2 21.98 -9.28 -2.23
N GLU A 3 21.84 -10.27 -3.12
CA GLU A 3 21.62 -10.05 -4.55
C GLU A 3 20.30 -9.31 -4.83
N LEU A 4 19.20 -9.67 -4.16
CA LEU A 4 17.92 -8.95 -4.30
C LEU A 4 18.08 -7.50 -3.87
N ILE A 5 18.68 -7.28 -2.70
CA ILE A 5 18.87 -5.93 -2.15
C ILE A 5 19.67 -5.08 -3.14
N ARG A 6 20.74 -5.65 -3.73
CA ARG A 6 21.59 -4.96 -4.71
C ARG A 6 20.86 -4.72 -6.03
N ALA A 7 20.04 -5.67 -6.50
CA ALA A 7 19.20 -5.50 -7.68
C ALA A 7 18.18 -4.39 -7.44
N ASN A 8 17.51 -4.39 -6.29
CA ASN A 8 16.49 -3.42 -5.91
C ASN A 8 17.03 -2.00 -5.84
N LYS A 9 18.20 -1.80 -5.22
CA LYS A 9 18.88 -0.49 -5.25
C LYS A 9 19.14 -0.02 -6.68
N ARG A 10 19.61 -0.90 -7.57
CA ARG A 10 19.84 -0.58 -8.99
C ARG A 10 18.53 -0.26 -9.71
N HIS A 11 17.45 -1.00 -9.45
CA HIS A 11 16.13 -0.73 -10.02
C HIS A 11 15.56 0.61 -9.54
N SER A 12 15.74 0.98 -8.27
CA SER A 12 15.36 2.31 -7.77
C SER A 12 16.13 3.43 -8.47
N ILE A 13 17.45 3.29 -8.66
CA ILE A 13 18.26 4.27 -9.40
C ILE A 13 17.81 4.35 -10.86
N PHE A 14 17.61 3.21 -11.50
CA PHE A 14 17.13 3.14 -12.88
C PHE A 14 15.76 3.81 -13.04
N LEU A 15 14.83 3.59 -12.11
CA LEU A 15 13.52 4.24 -12.11
C LEU A 15 13.63 5.76 -11.98
N MET A 16 14.50 6.25 -11.08
CA MET A 16 14.76 7.69 -10.93
C MET A 16 15.34 8.31 -12.20
N ALA A 17 16.29 7.62 -12.85
CA ALA A 17 16.92 8.08 -14.09
C ALA A 17 15.93 8.05 -15.28
N LEU A 18 15.13 6.98 -15.37
CA LEU A 18 14.08 6.87 -16.38
C LEU A 18 13.01 7.95 -16.20
N MET A 19 12.64 8.27 -14.96
CA MET A 19 11.76 9.40 -14.68
C MET A 19 12.38 10.72 -15.14
N ALA A 20 13.66 10.95 -14.87
CA ALA A 20 14.36 12.15 -15.32
C ALA A 20 14.24 12.27 -16.83
N LEU A 21 14.58 11.20 -17.55
CA LEU A 21 14.50 11.14 -19.01
C LEU A 21 13.08 11.47 -19.51
N VAL A 22 12.06 10.82 -18.94
CA VAL A 22 10.66 11.02 -19.36
C VAL A 22 10.21 12.46 -19.09
N LEU A 23 10.46 13.01 -17.90
CA LEU A 23 10.07 14.38 -17.57
C LEU A 23 10.81 15.41 -18.41
N LEU A 24 12.10 15.20 -18.70
CA LEU A 24 12.88 16.09 -19.55
C LEU A 24 12.40 16.06 -21.00
N LEU A 25 12.11 14.88 -21.55
CA LEU A 25 11.54 14.77 -22.90
C LEU A 25 10.20 15.50 -22.99
N VAL A 26 9.32 15.30 -22.01
CA VAL A 26 8.02 15.99 -21.96
C VAL A 26 8.21 17.49 -21.80
N GLY A 27 9.01 17.92 -20.84
CA GLY A 27 9.30 19.33 -20.60
C GLY A 27 9.87 20.01 -21.82
N GLY A 28 10.82 19.37 -22.51
CA GLY A 28 11.41 19.87 -23.75
C GLY A 28 10.37 20.01 -24.87
N VAL A 29 9.53 19.00 -25.09
CA VAL A 29 8.46 19.05 -26.10
C VAL A 29 7.43 20.13 -25.78
N ILE A 30 6.99 20.22 -24.52
CA ILE A 30 6.07 21.27 -24.07
C ILE A 30 6.71 22.65 -24.23
N GLY A 31 7.99 22.79 -23.86
CA GLY A 31 8.75 24.02 -23.99
C GLY A 31 8.85 24.49 -25.43
N LEU A 32 9.21 23.60 -26.34
CA LEU A 32 9.24 23.87 -27.79
C LEU A 32 7.86 24.28 -28.33
N ALA A 33 6.80 23.61 -27.87
CA ALA A 33 5.44 23.88 -28.31
C ALA A 33 4.94 25.25 -27.80
N VAL A 34 5.20 25.59 -26.54
CA VAL A 34 4.65 26.81 -25.91
C VAL A 34 5.49 28.06 -26.23
N PHE A 35 6.81 27.94 -26.24
CA PHE A 35 7.72 29.10 -26.33
C PHE A 35 8.56 29.13 -27.63
N GLY A 36 8.28 28.23 -28.59
CA GLY A 36 8.98 28.18 -29.87
C GLY A 36 10.37 27.51 -29.80
N PRO A 37 11.25 27.71 -30.79
CA PRO A 37 12.54 27.00 -30.91
C PRO A 37 13.45 27.15 -29.68
N ASP A 38 13.51 28.34 -29.09
CA ASP A 38 14.30 28.62 -27.87
C ASP A 38 13.61 28.11 -26.59
N GLY A 39 12.32 27.81 -26.70
CA GLY A 39 11.48 27.28 -25.64
C GLY A 39 11.86 25.91 -25.11
N GLY A 40 12.54 25.11 -25.92
CA GLY A 40 12.99 23.77 -25.52
C GLY A 40 13.91 23.80 -24.31
N TRP A 41 14.85 24.75 -24.27
CA TRP A 41 15.77 24.92 -23.13
C TRP A 41 15.04 25.35 -21.86
N ILE A 42 14.07 26.25 -21.99
CA ILE A 42 13.21 26.68 -20.87
C ILE A 42 12.42 25.49 -20.33
N GLY A 43 11.82 24.70 -21.23
CA GLY A 43 11.08 23.48 -20.89
C GLY A 43 11.93 22.42 -20.18
N LEU A 44 13.16 22.19 -20.66
CA LEU A 44 14.13 21.30 -20.01
C LEU A 44 14.53 21.80 -18.61
N GLY A 45 14.79 23.11 -18.46
CA GLY A 45 15.11 23.71 -17.17
C GLY A 45 13.99 23.51 -16.15
N VAL A 46 12.75 23.83 -16.53
CA VAL A 46 11.56 23.64 -15.68
C VAL A 46 11.37 22.17 -15.33
N ALA A 47 11.46 21.25 -16.29
CA ALA A 47 11.33 19.82 -16.03
C ALA A 47 12.41 19.27 -15.11
N THR A 48 13.64 19.79 -15.19
CA THR A 48 14.73 19.42 -14.27
C THR A 48 14.39 19.82 -12.85
N VAL A 49 13.90 21.05 -12.64
CA VAL A 49 13.48 21.54 -11.32
C VAL A 49 12.34 20.70 -10.76
N VAL A 50 11.31 20.42 -11.58
CA VAL A 50 10.18 19.57 -11.18
C VAL A 50 10.65 18.17 -10.81
N TRP A 51 11.52 17.55 -11.62
CA TRP A 51 12.09 16.24 -11.33
C TRP A 51 12.88 16.24 -10.02
N LEU A 52 13.74 17.25 -9.78
CA LEU A 52 14.50 17.39 -8.54
C LEU A 52 13.59 17.52 -7.32
N VAL A 53 12.53 18.34 -7.42
CA VAL A 53 11.55 18.50 -6.33
C VAL A 53 10.83 17.19 -6.06
N LEU A 54 10.35 16.49 -7.08
CA LEU A 54 9.69 15.18 -6.92
C LEU A 54 10.64 14.13 -6.34
N ALA A 55 11.90 14.12 -6.78
CA ALA A 55 12.94 13.23 -6.27
C ALA A 55 13.20 13.48 -4.78
N LEU A 56 13.39 14.74 -4.40
CA LEU A 56 13.60 15.15 -3.02
C LEU A 56 12.41 14.75 -2.16
N ILE A 57 11.18 15.11 -2.57
CA ILE A 57 9.95 14.76 -1.85
C ILE A 57 9.83 13.24 -1.68
N SER A 58 10.09 12.46 -2.72
CA SER A 58 9.99 11.00 -2.66
C SER A 58 11.02 10.40 -1.68
N LEU A 59 12.24 10.94 -1.66
CA LEU A 59 13.33 10.52 -0.76
C LEU A 59 13.29 11.19 0.62
N SER A 60 12.48 12.22 0.86
CA SER A 60 12.42 13.00 2.11
C SER A 60 11.11 12.84 2.87
N SER A 61 10.00 12.58 2.16
CA SER A 61 8.65 12.53 2.72
C SER A 61 7.69 11.57 1.99
N GLY A 62 8.17 10.75 1.05
CA GLY A 62 7.30 9.92 0.19
C GLY A 62 6.40 8.94 0.95
N ASP A 63 6.92 8.32 2.02
CA ASP A 63 6.16 7.44 2.90
C ASP A 63 4.99 8.15 3.59
N GLN A 64 5.21 9.39 4.06
CA GLN A 64 4.15 10.17 4.72
C GLN A 64 3.05 10.56 3.75
N ILE A 65 3.40 10.91 2.51
CA ILE A 65 2.42 11.25 1.47
C ILE A 65 1.53 10.04 1.16
N LEU A 66 2.13 8.84 1.04
CA LEU A 66 1.37 7.63 0.78
C LEU A 66 0.46 7.24 1.95
N LEU A 67 0.97 7.34 3.19
CA LEU A 67 0.18 7.10 4.40
C LEU A 67 -0.99 8.09 4.51
N ALA A 68 -0.73 9.38 4.24
CA ALA A 68 -1.77 10.41 4.23
C ALA A 68 -2.81 10.17 3.13
N ALA A 69 -2.37 9.77 1.93
CA ALA A 69 -3.27 9.42 0.82
C ALA A 69 -4.17 8.23 1.14
N SER A 70 -3.70 7.30 1.98
CA SER A 70 -4.52 6.18 2.48
C SER A 70 -5.33 6.50 3.75
N HIS A 71 -5.30 7.74 4.25
CA HIS A 71 -5.90 8.11 5.55
C HIS A 71 -5.42 7.22 6.71
N ALA A 72 -4.16 6.80 6.67
CA ALA A 72 -3.56 5.94 7.68
C ALA A 72 -3.26 6.76 8.95
N GLN A 73 -3.73 6.28 10.08
CA GLN A 73 -3.53 6.92 11.37
C GLN A 73 -2.48 6.17 12.17
N ARG A 74 -1.51 6.90 12.71
CA ARG A 74 -0.48 6.29 13.55
C ARG A 74 -1.11 5.84 14.85
N VAL A 75 -0.83 4.61 15.24
CA VAL A 75 -1.32 4.04 16.50
C VAL A 75 -0.14 3.68 17.40
N ASP A 76 -0.43 3.54 18.69
CA ASP A 76 0.49 3.04 19.71
C ASP A 76 0.04 1.67 20.22
N HIS A 77 0.89 1.01 20.99
CA HIS A 77 0.66 -0.34 21.51
C HIS A 77 -0.70 -0.49 22.20
N ASP A 78 -1.14 0.53 22.93
CA ASP A 78 -2.39 0.52 23.70
C ASP A 78 -3.65 0.39 22.83
N VAL A 79 -3.58 0.77 21.56
CA VAL A 79 -4.73 0.71 20.63
C VAL A 79 -4.98 -0.72 20.15
N HIS A 80 -3.91 -1.47 19.85
CA HIS A 80 -4.03 -2.85 19.38
C HIS A 80 -2.79 -3.68 19.78
N PRO A 81 -2.69 -4.14 21.05
CA PRO A 81 -1.51 -4.82 21.58
C PRO A 81 -1.08 -6.04 20.75
N GLN A 82 -2.04 -6.83 20.28
CA GLN A 82 -1.77 -8.03 19.46
C GLN A 82 -1.03 -7.69 18.15
N LEU A 83 -1.34 -6.54 17.52
CA LEU A 83 -0.71 -6.14 16.27
C LEU A 83 0.74 -5.74 16.54
N PHE A 84 0.98 -4.97 17.61
CA PHE A 84 2.32 -4.58 18.02
C PHE A 84 3.19 -5.79 18.39
N ASN A 85 2.66 -6.75 19.14
CA ASN A 85 3.37 -7.98 19.48
C ASN A 85 3.78 -8.75 18.22
N ILE A 86 2.87 -8.90 17.25
CA ILE A 86 3.16 -9.56 15.97
C ILE A 86 4.25 -8.80 15.19
N VAL A 87 4.15 -7.47 15.11
CA VAL A 87 5.15 -6.64 14.41
C VAL A 87 6.51 -6.74 15.08
N GLU A 88 6.56 -6.77 16.41
CA GLU A 88 7.79 -6.93 17.19
C GLU A 88 8.41 -8.31 16.99
N GLU A 89 7.61 -9.38 17.06
CA GLU A 89 8.03 -10.75 16.77
C GLU A 89 8.64 -10.85 15.36
N MET A 90 7.97 -10.27 14.35
CA MET A 90 8.47 -10.28 12.98
C MET A 90 9.69 -9.39 12.79
N LYS A 91 9.83 -8.29 13.54
CA LYS A 91 11.05 -7.46 13.55
C LYS A 91 12.24 -8.26 14.06
N ILE A 92 12.05 -9.03 15.13
CA ILE A 92 13.08 -9.91 15.69
C ILE A 92 13.42 -11.03 14.68
N ALA A 93 12.40 -11.73 14.16
CA ALA A 93 12.59 -12.82 13.21
C ALA A 93 13.31 -12.38 11.92
N ALA A 94 12.99 -11.18 11.42
CA ALA A 94 13.61 -10.60 10.22
C ALA A 94 14.96 -9.91 10.50
N GLY A 95 15.37 -9.78 11.77
CA GLY A 95 16.60 -9.08 12.15
C GLY A 95 16.58 -7.60 11.75
N LEU A 96 15.42 -6.95 11.75
CA LEU A 96 15.33 -5.54 11.35
C LEU A 96 15.94 -4.64 12.44
N PRO A 97 16.62 -3.56 12.04
CA PRO A 97 17.33 -2.68 12.97
C PRO A 97 16.37 -1.84 13.84
N ALA A 98 15.16 -1.58 13.36
CA ALA A 98 14.15 -0.79 14.04
C ALA A 98 12.77 -1.42 13.85
N MET A 99 11.87 -1.16 14.80
CA MET A 99 10.46 -1.51 14.66
C MET A 99 9.80 -0.56 13.65
N PRO A 100 9.10 -1.07 12.62
CA PRO A 100 8.34 -0.21 11.72
C PRO A 100 7.26 0.57 12.47
N LYS A 101 7.02 1.81 12.06
CA LYS A 101 5.91 2.60 12.60
C LYS A 101 4.59 1.96 12.18
N VAL A 102 3.71 1.69 13.13
CA VAL A 102 2.43 1.01 12.87
C VAL A 102 1.32 2.03 12.65
N TYR A 103 0.55 1.82 11.58
CA TYR A 103 -0.59 2.63 11.21
C TYR A 103 -1.83 1.75 11.01
N ILE A 104 -3.00 2.29 11.36
CA ILE A 104 -4.29 1.68 11.06
C ILE A 104 -5.04 2.57 10.06
N ILE A 105 -5.55 1.94 8.99
CA ILE A 105 -6.43 2.58 8.01
C ILE A 105 -7.87 2.26 8.40
N ASN A 106 -8.69 3.29 8.57
CA ASN A 106 -10.09 3.16 8.91
C ASN A 106 -10.93 2.76 7.67
N ASP A 107 -10.75 1.52 7.20
CA ASP A 107 -11.44 0.96 6.04
C ASP A 107 -11.88 -0.50 6.33
N PRO A 108 -13.12 -0.90 5.98
CA PRO A 108 -13.64 -2.25 6.21
C PRO A 108 -13.10 -3.30 5.24
N ALA A 109 -12.52 -2.91 4.09
CA ALA A 109 -11.92 -3.85 3.16
C ALA A 109 -10.52 -4.28 3.66
N PRO A 110 -10.25 -5.59 3.75
CA PRO A 110 -9.05 -6.11 4.37
C PRO A 110 -7.84 -5.88 3.47
N ASN A 111 -6.85 -5.13 3.97
CA ASN A 111 -5.60 -4.92 3.27
C ASN A 111 -4.47 -4.49 4.20
N ALA A 112 -3.24 -4.57 3.70
CA ALA A 112 -2.05 -4.07 4.36
C ALA A 112 -1.02 -3.65 3.30
N PHE A 113 -0.10 -2.78 3.70
CA PHE A 113 1.10 -2.46 2.91
C PHE A 113 2.23 -1.93 3.80
N ALA A 114 3.47 -2.08 3.34
CA ALA A 114 4.64 -1.41 3.90
C ALA A 114 5.19 -0.30 2.98
N THR A 115 5.69 0.78 3.58
CA THR A 115 6.32 1.90 2.87
C THR A 115 7.53 2.43 3.67
N GLY A 116 8.35 3.27 3.04
CA GLY A 116 9.56 3.83 3.65
C GLY A 116 10.77 3.74 2.72
N ARG A 117 11.86 4.40 3.11
CA ARG A 117 13.11 4.42 2.33
C ARG A 117 14.11 3.36 2.74
N SER A 118 14.04 2.95 3.99
CA SER A 118 15.02 2.06 4.60
C SER A 118 14.37 1.24 5.70
N PRO A 119 14.95 0.07 6.03
CA PRO A 119 14.51 -0.72 7.18
C PRO A 119 14.47 0.03 8.51
N GLN A 120 15.29 1.07 8.67
CA GLN A 120 15.35 1.91 9.88
C GLN A 120 14.16 2.87 9.97
N SER A 121 13.57 3.23 8.84
CA SER A 121 12.53 4.26 8.71
C SER A 121 11.29 3.70 8.02
N ALA A 122 11.00 2.41 8.21
CA ALA A 122 9.88 1.74 7.59
C ALA A 122 8.58 2.02 8.37
N SER A 123 7.47 1.98 7.64
CA SER A 123 6.12 2.10 8.18
C SER A 123 5.28 0.93 7.65
N LEU A 124 4.40 0.40 8.49
CA LEU A 124 3.47 -0.66 8.18
C LEU A 124 2.05 -0.15 8.42
N ALA A 125 1.19 -0.23 7.41
CA ALA A 125 -0.20 0.13 7.50
C ALA A 125 -1.09 -1.10 7.34
N VAL A 126 -2.10 -1.23 8.21
CA VAL A 126 -3.06 -2.34 8.20
C VAL A 126 -4.48 -1.76 8.27
N THR A 127 -5.43 -2.32 7.53
CA THR A 127 -6.82 -1.84 7.59
C THR A 127 -7.57 -2.42 8.78
N ALA A 128 -8.53 -1.68 9.33
CA ALA A 128 -9.43 -2.16 10.37
C ALA A 128 -10.19 -3.43 9.95
N GLY A 129 -10.57 -3.52 8.66
CA GLY A 129 -11.18 -4.71 8.08
C GLY A 129 -10.29 -5.96 8.13
N LEU A 130 -8.97 -5.80 7.96
CA LEU A 130 -8.03 -6.92 8.04
C LEU A 130 -7.89 -7.41 9.48
N LEU A 131 -7.72 -6.49 10.44
CA LEU A 131 -7.63 -6.81 11.86
C LEU A 131 -8.87 -7.52 12.39
N ALA A 132 -10.05 -7.13 11.92
CA ALA A 132 -11.30 -7.75 12.34
C ALA A 132 -11.51 -9.17 11.78
N ARG A 133 -10.84 -9.56 10.70
CA ARG A 133 -11.14 -10.82 9.98
C ARG A 133 -10.10 -11.91 10.18
N LEU A 134 -8.85 -11.51 10.33
CA LEU A 134 -7.75 -12.44 10.49
C LEU A 134 -7.57 -12.84 11.95
N ASN A 135 -7.27 -14.11 12.18
CA ASN A 135 -6.78 -14.55 13.47
C ASN A 135 -5.30 -14.14 13.65
N ARG A 136 -4.73 -14.46 14.81
CA ARG A 136 -3.34 -14.09 15.15
C ARG A 136 -2.32 -14.59 14.13
N ASP A 137 -2.42 -15.86 13.73
CA ASP A 137 -1.44 -16.51 12.86
C ASP A 137 -1.56 -16.07 11.40
N GLU A 138 -2.78 -15.78 10.96
CA GLU A 138 -3.08 -15.17 9.67
C GLU A 138 -2.56 -13.73 9.59
N LEU A 139 -2.82 -12.93 10.62
CA LEU A 139 -2.28 -11.58 10.73
C LEU A 139 -0.75 -11.61 10.76
N GLN A 140 -0.16 -12.55 11.50
CA GLN A 140 1.28 -12.77 11.52
C GLN A 140 1.84 -13.15 10.14
N GLY A 141 1.13 -13.98 9.37
CA GLY A 141 1.48 -14.29 7.98
C GLY A 141 1.50 -13.04 7.08
N VAL A 142 0.46 -12.21 7.15
CA VAL A 142 0.39 -10.95 6.38
C VAL A 142 1.48 -9.96 6.82
N VAL A 143 1.68 -9.77 8.12
CA VAL A 143 2.74 -8.89 8.62
C VAL A 143 4.11 -9.41 8.20
N ALA A 144 4.37 -10.72 8.24
CA ALA A 144 5.63 -11.30 7.79
C ALA A 144 5.88 -11.09 6.28
N HIS A 145 4.82 -11.10 5.47
CA HIS A 145 4.89 -10.75 4.05
C HIS A 145 5.34 -9.29 3.85
N GLU A 146 4.69 -8.35 4.54
CA GLU A 146 5.07 -6.93 4.48
C GLU A 146 6.48 -6.67 5.04
N MET A 147 6.87 -7.38 6.10
CA MET A 147 8.22 -7.32 6.67
C MET A 147 9.27 -7.85 5.71
N SER A 148 8.93 -8.82 4.86
CA SER A 148 9.81 -9.32 3.81
C SER A 148 10.08 -8.25 2.74
N HIS A 149 9.09 -7.42 2.38
CA HIS A 149 9.31 -6.27 1.51
C HIS A 149 10.26 -5.24 2.14
N ILE A 150 10.17 -5.01 3.46
CA ILE A 150 11.10 -4.13 4.18
C ILE A 150 12.53 -4.73 4.14
N LEU A 151 12.67 -6.01 4.45
CA LEU A 151 13.94 -6.73 4.46
C LEU A 151 14.62 -6.71 3.08
N HIS A 152 13.86 -6.93 2.01
CA HIS A 152 14.37 -6.95 0.63
C HIS A 152 14.61 -5.54 0.07
N ARG A 153 14.23 -4.48 0.79
CA ARG A 153 14.23 -3.09 0.34
C ARG A 153 13.34 -2.83 -0.88
N ASP A 154 12.23 -3.56 -0.97
CA ASP A 154 11.19 -3.29 -1.97
C ASP A 154 10.46 -1.98 -1.65
N ILE A 155 10.32 -1.64 -0.37
CA ILE A 155 9.58 -0.46 0.11
C ILE A 155 10.05 0.85 -0.52
N LEU A 156 11.36 1.05 -0.74
CA LEU A 156 11.88 2.27 -1.36
C LEU A 156 11.42 2.35 -2.81
N TYR A 157 11.54 1.25 -3.53
CA TYR A 157 11.21 1.19 -4.94
C TYR A 157 9.72 1.41 -5.18
N VAL A 158 8.87 0.78 -4.37
CA VAL A 158 7.41 0.95 -4.42
C VAL A 158 7.01 2.37 -4.00
N THR A 159 7.66 2.94 -2.99
CA THR A 159 7.43 4.35 -2.56
C THR A 159 7.78 5.34 -3.66
N LEU A 160 8.95 5.18 -4.30
CA LEU A 160 9.36 6.00 -5.43
C LEU A 160 8.34 5.91 -6.55
N ALA A 161 7.97 4.70 -6.97
CA ALA A 161 7.00 4.49 -8.03
C ALA A 161 5.63 5.12 -7.70
N GLY A 162 5.10 4.89 -6.49
CA GLY A 162 3.80 5.44 -6.06
C GLY A 162 3.75 6.97 -6.08
N ILE A 163 4.77 7.64 -5.53
CA ILE A 163 4.85 9.11 -5.55
C ILE A 163 4.96 9.64 -6.97
N MET A 164 5.71 8.97 -7.84
CA MET A 164 5.83 9.35 -9.24
C MET A 164 4.49 9.29 -9.97
N LEU A 165 3.78 8.17 -9.84
CA LEU A 165 2.46 8.02 -10.46
C LEU A 165 1.49 9.07 -9.91
N GLY A 166 1.50 9.29 -8.60
CA GLY A 166 0.67 10.31 -7.95
C GLY A 166 0.96 11.71 -8.48
N GLY A 167 2.23 12.08 -8.57
CA GLY A 167 2.66 13.36 -9.12
C GLY A 167 2.20 13.57 -10.55
N ILE A 168 2.34 12.56 -11.41
CA ILE A 168 1.93 12.64 -12.81
C ILE A 168 0.41 12.72 -12.96
N VAL A 169 -0.34 11.93 -12.20
CA VAL A 169 -1.82 12.00 -12.20
C VAL A 169 -2.29 13.38 -11.75
N LEU A 170 -1.69 13.94 -10.69
CA LEU A 170 -2.00 15.29 -10.23
C LEU A 170 -1.65 16.35 -11.28
N MET A 171 -0.46 16.28 -11.89
CA MET A 171 -0.06 17.20 -12.96
C MET A 171 -0.99 17.12 -14.18
N SER A 172 -1.37 15.91 -14.59
CA SER A 172 -2.34 15.67 -15.67
C SER A 172 -3.70 16.28 -15.34
N GLN A 173 -4.19 16.09 -14.11
CA GLN A 173 -5.47 16.68 -13.67
C GLN A 173 -5.42 18.21 -13.62
N VAL A 174 -4.33 18.80 -13.10
CA VAL A 174 -4.14 20.25 -13.05
C VAL A 174 -4.06 20.81 -14.47
N PHE A 175 -3.32 20.17 -15.37
CA PHE A 175 -3.21 20.57 -16.77
C PHE A 175 -4.57 20.51 -17.49
N LEU A 176 -5.28 19.38 -17.39
CA LEU A 176 -6.60 19.21 -18.01
C LEU A 176 -7.62 20.20 -17.45
N ARG A 177 -7.64 20.42 -16.13
CA ARG A 177 -8.53 21.42 -15.49
C ARG A 177 -8.16 22.84 -15.90
N GLY A 178 -6.86 23.16 -15.99
CA GLY A 178 -6.35 24.45 -16.46
C GLY A 178 -6.73 24.71 -17.91
N MET A 179 -6.65 23.70 -18.78
CA MET A 179 -7.10 23.78 -20.17
C MET A 179 -8.61 24.01 -20.27
N LEU A 180 -9.41 23.28 -19.48
CA LEU A 180 -10.87 23.43 -19.48
C LEU A 180 -11.29 24.82 -18.94
N HIS A 181 -10.70 25.30 -17.85
CA HIS A 181 -11.02 26.63 -17.28
C HIS A 181 -10.46 27.78 -18.14
N GLY A 182 -9.27 27.62 -18.74
CA GLY A 182 -8.70 28.57 -19.69
C GLY A 182 -9.47 28.65 -21.01
N SER A 183 -10.03 27.53 -21.48
CA SER A 183 -10.90 27.46 -22.65
C SER A 183 -12.31 28.02 -22.36
N MET A 184 -12.85 27.78 -21.17
CA MET A 184 -14.21 28.23 -20.80
C MET A 184 -14.28 29.70 -20.37
N GLY A 185 -13.15 30.33 -20.03
CA GLY A 185 -13.04 31.78 -19.79
C GLY A 185 -13.03 32.66 -21.05
N SER A 186 -12.89 32.06 -22.24
CA SER A 186 -12.85 32.80 -23.52
C SER A 186 -14.17 32.72 -24.30
N ARG A 187 -15.31 32.93 -23.63
CA ARG A 187 -16.62 33.16 -24.28
C ARG A 187 -16.98 34.65 -24.39
N ARG A 188 -16.01 35.55 -24.59
CA ARG A 188 -16.30 36.96 -24.94
C ARG A 188 -15.31 37.55 -25.94
N ARG A 189 -15.55 37.28 -27.22
CA ARG A 189 -15.96 38.27 -28.24
C ARG A 189 -15.68 37.70 -29.63
N TYR A 190 -16.75 37.52 -30.39
CA TYR A 190 -16.68 37.60 -31.84
C TYR A 190 -16.12 38.98 -32.19
N SER A 191 -14.89 39.03 -32.69
CA SER A 191 -14.39 40.13 -33.50
C SER A 191 -13.41 39.55 -34.51
N SER A 192 -13.78 39.73 -35.77
CA SER A 192 -13.07 39.33 -36.98
C SER A 192 -11.61 39.76 -37.01
N GLY A 193 -10.76 38.87 -37.53
CA GLY A 193 -9.48 39.24 -38.16
C GLY A 193 -8.24 38.81 -37.38
N GLY A 194 -7.60 37.72 -37.81
CA GLY A 194 -6.24 37.38 -37.39
C GLY A 194 -5.92 35.89 -37.53
N ARG A 195 -5.07 35.54 -38.50
CA ARG A 195 -4.56 34.19 -38.82
C ARG A 195 -3.64 33.59 -37.74
N GLY A 196 -3.95 33.74 -36.44
CA GLY A 196 -3.07 33.35 -35.33
C GLY A 196 -3.52 32.16 -34.47
N ASN A 197 -4.77 31.70 -34.58
CA ASN A 197 -5.35 30.78 -33.58
C ASN A 197 -5.09 29.28 -33.82
N GLY A 198 -4.45 28.90 -34.94
CA GLY A 198 -4.13 27.50 -35.23
C GLY A 198 -2.99 26.95 -34.37
N GLN A 199 -1.97 27.78 -34.12
CA GLN A 199 -0.77 27.35 -33.38
C GLN A 199 -1.09 27.02 -31.91
N THR A 200 -1.91 27.83 -31.24
CA THR A 200 -2.31 27.58 -29.84
C THR A 200 -3.18 26.32 -29.69
N GLN A 201 -4.05 26.03 -30.66
CA GLN A 201 -4.82 24.77 -30.67
C GLN A 201 -3.93 23.56 -30.95
N ILE A 202 -2.96 23.66 -31.87
CA ILE A 202 -2.02 22.57 -32.17
C ILE A 202 -1.12 22.28 -30.96
N VAL A 203 -0.66 23.31 -30.25
CA VAL A 203 0.13 23.17 -29.01
C VAL A 203 -0.67 22.48 -27.92
N LEU A 204 -1.93 22.85 -27.69
CA LEU A 204 -2.80 22.18 -26.72
C LEU A 204 -3.07 20.72 -27.07
N VAL A 205 -3.30 20.41 -28.35
CA VAL A 205 -3.45 19.02 -28.82
C VAL A 205 -2.15 18.24 -28.65
N LEU A 206 -0.99 18.83 -28.94
CA LEU A 206 0.30 18.18 -28.77
C LEU A 206 0.56 17.83 -27.29
N ILE A 207 0.30 18.77 -26.37
CA ILE A 207 0.46 18.51 -24.93
C ILE A 207 -0.55 17.46 -24.44
N ALA A 208 -1.80 17.51 -24.92
CA ALA A 208 -2.80 16.49 -24.60
C ALA A 208 -2.40 15.09 -25.09
N VAL A 209 -1.82 14.99 -26.30
CA VAL A 209 -1.28 13.74 -26.85
C VAL A 209 -0.09 13.26 -26.03
N VAL A 210 0.83 14.15 -25.65
CA VAL A 210 1.99 13.80 -24.80
C VAL A 210 1.53 13.25 -23.46
N VAL A 211 0.59 13.92 -22.77
CA VAL A 211 0.05 13.46 -21.48
C VAL A 211 -0.72 12.14 -21.63
N ALA A 212 -1.52 12.00 -22.69
CA ALA A 212 -2.29 10.78 -22.98
C ALA A 212 -1.39 9.57 -23.28
N VAL A 213 -0.21 9.78 -23.86
CA VAL A 213 0.79 8.74 -24.12
C VAL A 213 1.66 8.47 -22.89
N LEU A 214 1.96 9.49 -22.08
CA LEU A 214 2.82 9.33 -20.89
C LEU A 214 2.17 8.51 -19.78
N ALA A 215 0.88 8.76 -19.52
CA ALA A 215 0.15 8.10 -18.44
C ALA A 215 0.18 6.56 -18.55
N PRO A 216 -0.12 5.94 -19.70
CA PRO A 216 -0.04 4.48 -19.84
C PRO A 216 1.40 3.95 -19.79
N ILE A 217 2.39 4.67 -20.33
CA ILE A 217 3.81 4.26 -20.24
C ILE A 217 4.28 4.23 -18.78
N MET A 218 3.96 5.28 -18.02
CA MET A 218 4.35 5.38 -16.61
C MET A 218 3.59 4.41 -15.72
N THR A 219 2.31 4.15 -16.02
CA THR A 219 1.53 3.10 -15.40
C THR A 219 2.18 1.73 -15.63
N GLN A 220 2.63 1.46 -16.85
CA GLN A 220 3.34 0.22 -17.17
C GLN A 220 4.69 0.11 -16.45
N LEU A 221 5.44 1.21 -16.31
CA LEU A 221 6.68 1.25 -15.54
C LEU A 221 6.46 1.00 -14.04
N LEU A 222 5.36 1.51 -13.49
CA LEU A 222 4.96 1.21 -12.12
C LEU A 222 4.52 -0.25 -11.95
N TYR A 223 3.86 -0.81 -12.96
CA TYR A 223 3.49 -2.21 -12.95
C TYR A 223 4.69 -3.15 -13.09
N PHE A 224 5.73 -2.74 -13.84
CA PHE A 224 7.03 -3.41 -13.76
C PHE A 224 7.67 -3.30 -12.38
N ALA A 225 7.36 -2.22 -11.63
CA ALA A 225 7.88 -2.04 -10.29
C ALA A 225 7.36 -3.09 -9.30
N LEU A 226 6.13 -3.55 -9.51
CA LEU A 226 5.43 -4.53 -8.68
C LEU A 226 5.46 -5.92 -9.32
N SER A 227 6.66 -6.33 -9.71
CA SER A 227 6.88 -7.62 -10.34
C SER A 227 6.32 -8.75 -9.48
N ARG A 228 5.54 -9.66 -10.10
CA ARG A 228 5.07 -10.93 -9.49
C ARG A 228 6.21 -11.69 -8.78
N ARG A 229 7.44 -11.57 -9.27
CA ARG A 229 8.62 -12.15 -8.65
C ARG A 229 8.85 -11.66 -7.21
N ARG A 230 8.62 -10.36 -6.94
CA ARG A 230 8.77 -9.77 -5.59
C ARG A 230 7.73 -10.35 -4.64
N GLU A 231 6.49 -10.47 -5.08
CA GLU A 231 5.39 -11.05 -4.31
C GLU A 231 5.69 -12.49 -3.89
N TYR A 232 6.14 -13.34 -4.82
CA TYR A 232 6.54 -14.72 -4.48
C TYR A 232 7.75 -14.77 -3.54
N LEU A 233 8.71 -13.85 -3.67
CA LEU A 233 9.85 -13.75 -2.74
C LEU A 233 9.43 -13.27 -1.36
N ALA A 234 8.43 -12.39 -1.27
CA ALA A 234 7.84 -11.96 -0.02
C ALA A 234 7.00 -13.08 0.62
N ASP A 235 6.30 -13.91 -0.16
CA ASP A 235 5.64 -15.13 0.33
C ASP A 235 6.64 -16.13 0.92
N ALA A 236 7.75 -16.34 0.23
CA ALA A 236 8.84 -17.19 0.70
C ALA A 236 9.46 -16.65 2.00
N GLY A 237 9.62 -15.33 2.09
CA GLY A 237 10.08 -14.64 3.28
C GLY A 237 9.09 -14.80 4.43
N ALA A 238 7.80 -14.60 4.19
CA ALA A 238 6.75 -14.77 5.19
C ALA A 238 6.74 -16.19 5.75
N ALA A 239 6.73 -17.20 4.88
CA ALA A 239 6.78 -18.61 5.28
C ALA A 239 7.99 -18.90 6.18
N ARG A 240 9.17 -18.38 5.83
CA ARG A 240 10.40 -18.54 6.60
C ARG A 240 10.35 -17.83 7.96
N LEU A 241 9.88 -16.57 7.97
CA LEU A 241 9.84 -15.74 9.18
C LEU A 241 8.83 -16.28 10.20
N THR A 242 7.65 -16.68 9.75
CA THR A 242 6.63 -17.25 10.64
C THR A 242 6.88 -18.72 10.96
N ARG A 243 7.67 -19.40 10.12
CA ARG A 243 7.78 -20.87 10.08
C ARG A 243 6.42 -21.55 9.89
N TYR A 244 5.43 -20.84 9.34
CA TYR A 244 4.05 -21.28 9.23
C TYR A 244 3.40 -20.78 7.93
N PRO A 245 3.63 -21.48 6.80
CA PRO A 245 3.10 -21.09 5.50
C PRO A 245 1.56 -21.02 5.45
N GLU A 246 0.87 -21.89 6.21
CA GLU A 246 -0.59 -21.94 6.23
C GLU A 246 -1.22 -20.64 6.74
N GLY A 247 -0.57 -19.93 7.67
CA GLY A 247 -1.07 -18.65 8.17
C GLY A 247 -1.26 -17.63 7.06
N LEU A 248 -0.27 -17.47 6.18
CA LEU A 248 -0.39 -16.57 5.03
C LEU A 248 -1.36 -17.11 3.97
N ALA A 249 -1.37 -18.43 3.70
CA ALA A 249 -2.29 -19.04 2.75
C ALA A 249 -3.76 -18.81 3.14
N SER A 250 -4.12 -19.11 4.40
CA SER A 250 -5.46 -18.88 4.94
C SER A 250 -5.84 -17.39 4.92
N ALA A 251 -4.91 -16.50 5.28
CA ALA A 251 -5.13 -15.05 5.21
C ALA A 251 -5.47 -14.58 3.80
N LEU A 252 -4.71 -15.03 2.79
CA LEU A 252 -4.93 -14.67 1.39
C LEU A 252 -6.28 -15.17 0.88
N GLU A 253 -6.71 -16.37 1.26
CA GLU A 253 -8.05 -16.87 0.93
C GLU A 253 -9.16 -16.02 1.53
N LYS A 254 -9.03 -15.63 2.81
CA LYS A 254 -9.99 -14.75 3.48
C LYS A 254 -10.08 -13.39 2.79
N ILE A 255 -8.95 -12.76 2.46
CA ILE A 255 -8.90 -11.47 1.74
C ILE A 255 -9.52 -11.61 0.33
N ALA A 256 -9.24 -12.71 -0.36
CA ALA A 256 -9.79 -12.96 -1.70
C ALA A 256 -11.31 -13.16 -1.68
N SER A 257 -11.81 -13.91 -0.70
CA SER A 257 -13.23 -14.24 -0.54
C SER A 257 -14.09 -13.10 0.01
N ASP A 258 -13.47 -12.01 0.48
CA ASP A 258 -14.18 -10.91 1.10
C ASP A 258 -15.12 -10.18 0.12
N PRO A 259 -16.43 -10.06 0.44
CA PRO A 259 -17.41 -9.30 -0.34
C PRO A 259 -17.34 -7.78 -0.10
N ALA A 260 -16.48 -7.29 0.79
CA ALA A 260 -16.36 -5.87 1.11
C ALA A 260 -16.13 -5.02 -0.16
N PRO A 261 -16.70 -3.81 -0.21
CA PRO A 261 -16.50 -2.89 -1.33
C PRO A 261 -15.01 -2.57 -1.54
N GLN A 262 -14.69 -2.02 -2.71
CA GLN A 262 -13.32 -1.55 -3.01
C GLN A 262 -12.83 -0.61 -1.90
N LEU A 263 -11.55 -0.71 -1.52
CA LEU A 263 -10.96 0.16 -0.50
C LEU A 263 -11.25 1.63 -0.83
N GLY A 264 -11.94 2.34 0.07
CA GLY A 264 -12.38 3.72 -0.12
C GLY A 264 -11.21 4.69 -0.33
N PRO A 265 -10.14 4.63 0.48
CA PRO A 265 -8.91 5.41 0.29
C PRO A 265 -8.02 4.94 -0.86
N ALA A 266 -8.28 3.77 -1.46
CA ALA A 266 -7.44 3.29 -2.55
C ALA A 266 -7.71 4.10 -3.81
N ASN A 267 -6.73 4.89 -4.21
CA ASN A 267 -6.72 5.52 -5.53
C ASN A 267 -5.84 4.69 -6.47
N GLN A 268 -5.94 4.92 -7.79
CA GLN A 268 -5.10 4.25 -8.80
C GLN A 268 -3.61 4.32 -8.47
N THR A 269 -3.21 5.35 -7.73
CA THR A 269 -1.84 5.58 -7.26
C THR A 269 -1.39 4.65 -6.12
N THR A 270 -2.26 4.36 -5.15
CA THR A 270 -1.91 3.59 -3.94
C THR A 270 -2.28 2.12 -4.04
N ALA A 271 -3.25 1.80 -4.91
CA ALA A 271 -3.69 0.44 -5.20
C ALA A 271 -2.58 -0.59 -5.43
N PRO A 272 -1.49 -0.25 -6.13
CA PRO A 272 -0.45 -1.22 -6.42
C PRO A 272 0.44 -1.58 -5.21
N MET A 273 0.35 -0.85 -4.10
CA MET A 273 1.16 -1.14 -2.89
C MET A 273 0.53 -2.17 -1.96
N TYR A 274 -0.76 -2.44 -2.13
CA TYR A 274 -1.54 -3.29 -1.25
C TYR A 274 -1.28 -4.77 -1.54
N ILE A 275 -1.30 -5.63 -0.51
CA ILE A 275 -1.09 -7.08 -0.67
C ILE A 275 -2.06 -7.73 -1.65
N VAL A 276 -3.28 -7.18 -1.76
CA VAL A 276 -4.29 -7.56 -2.75
C VAL A 276 -4.81 -6.31 -3.46
N ASN A 277 -4.95 -6.40 -4.78
CA ASN A 277 -5.45 -5.30 -5.61
C ASN A 277 -6.85 -4.85 -5.13
N PRO A 278 -7.02 -3.58 -4.71
CA PRO A 278 -8.28 -3.07 -4.17
C PRO A 278 -9.38 -2.92 -5.22
N PHE A 279 -9.03 -2.81 -6.51
CA PHE A 279 -9.99 -2.63 -7.61
C PHE A 279 -10.43 -3.99 -8.16
N LYS A 280 -11.16 -4.77 -7.36
CA LYS A 280 -11.82 -6.00 -7.83
C LYS A 280 -12.89 -5.64 -8.88
N LYS A 281 -12.63 -5.87 -10.17
CA LYS A 281 -13.70 -6.06 -11.17
C LYS A 281 -14.04 -7.55 -11.20
N GLY A 282 -15.32 -7.87 -11.01
CA GLY A 282 -15.81 -9.20 -10.63
C GLY A 282 -15.38 -10.37 -11.52
N ARG A 283 -15.43 -11.56 -10.90
CA ARG A 283 -15.30 -12.94 -11.43
C ARG A 283 -14.20 -13.14 -12.48
N MET A 284 -13.13 -13.79 -12.01
CA MET A 284 -12.00 -14.32 -12.76
C MET A 284 -12.37 -14.88 -14.15
N LYS A 285 -11.59 -14.48 -15.16
CA LYS A 285 -11.02 -15.34 -16.23
C LYS A 285 -10.21 -14.58 -17.29
N LEU A 286 -10.28 -13.24 -17.38
CA LEU A 286 -9.53 -12.48 -18.40
C LEU A 286 -8.56 -11.41 -17.87
N SER A 287 -8.54 -11.12 -16.56
CA SER A 287 -7.65 -10.10 -15.96
C SER A 287 -6.34 -10.65 -15.35
N ASP A 288 -6.11 -11.97 -15.40
CA ASP A 288 -4.90 -12.59 -14.82
C ASP A 288 -3.60 -12.24 -15.59
N LEU A 289 -3.74 -11.79 -16.85
CA LEU A 289 -2.62 -11.35 -17.68
C LEU A 289 -2.19 -9.91 -17.40
N THR A 290 -3.09 -9.07 -16.88
CA THR A 290 -2.82 -7.65 -16.57
C THR A 290 -2.78 -7.34 -15.07
N SER A 291 -3.05 -8.33 -14.21
CA SER A 291 -2.86 -8.21 -12.76
C SER A 291 -1.37 -8.15 -12.42
N THR A 292 -0.98 -7.12 -11.67
CA THR A 292 0.38 -6.93 -11.15
C THR A 292 0.74 -7.89 -10.04
N HIS A 293 -0.27 -8.36 -9.31
CA HIS A 293 -0.08 -9.43 -8.33
C HIS A 293 -0.29 -10.78 -9.01
N PRO A 294 0.52 -11.79 -8.64
CA PRO A 294 0.28 -13.14 -9.09
C PRO A 294 -1.09 -13.63 -8.60
N PRO A 295 -1.73 -14.56 -9.32
CA PRO A 295 -3.01 -15.10 -8.92
C PRO A 295 -2.97 -15.61 -7.48
N ILE A 296 -3.91 -15.15 -6.64
CA ILE A 296 -3.95 -15.53 -5.22
C ILE A 296 -4.04 -17.05 -5.07
N SER A 297 -4.83 -17.70 -5.92
CA SER A 297 -4.98 -19.17 -5.94
C SER A 297 -3.66 -19.91 -6.18
N GLU A 298 -2.73 -19.31 -6.94
CA GLU A 298 -1.41 -19.87 -7.18
C GLU A 298 -0.50 -19.68 -5.97
N ARG A 299 -0.47 -18.47 -5.38
CA ARG A 299 0.27 -18.17 -4.14
C ARG A 299 -0.13 -19.12 -3.00
N VAL A 300 -1.44 -19.29 -2.79
CA VAL A 300 -2.00 -20.20 -1.78
C VAL A 300 -1.58 -21.64 -2.05
N ARG A 301 -1.65 -22.10 -3.31
CA ARG A 301 -1.24 -23.46 -3.67
C ARG A 301 0.24 -23.72 -3.42
N ILE A 302 1.10 -22.72 -3.69
CA ILE A 302 2.54 -22.81 -3.41
C ILE A 302 2.76 -22.93 -1.90
N LEU A 303 2.21 -22.02 -1.10
CA LEU A 303 2.36 -22.03 0.36
C LEU A 303 1.88 -23.35 0.99
N ARG A 304 0.72 -23.86 0.55
CA ARG A 304 0.19 -25.16 1.03
C ARG A 304 0.97 -26.37 0.57
N SER A 305 1.77 -26.23 -0.49
CA SER A 305 2.65 -27.31 -0.94
C SER A 305 3.97 -27.40 -0.14
N MET A 306 4.21 -26.47 0.79
CA MET A 306 5.38 -26.47 1.69
C MET A 306 5.18 -27.40 2.90
N SER A 307 5.12 -28.72 2.67
CA SER A 307 4.87 -29.69 3.75
C SER A 307 6.12 -30.13 4.52
N GLN A 308 7.33 -29.91 3.99
CA GLN A 308 8.58 -30.44 4.55
C GLN A 308 9.41 -29.42 5.34
N GLY A 309 9.10 -28.13 5.22
CA GLY A 309 9.87 -27.07 5.85
C GLY A 309 9.43 -25.68 5.40
N ALA A 310 10.00 -24.67 6.06
CA ALA A 310 9.77 -23.25 5.82
C ALA A 310 10.99 -22.54 5.22
N SER A 311 12.00 -23.25 4.74
CA SER A 311 13.18 -22.63 4.16
C SER A 311 12.89 -22.06 2.76
N TYR A 312 13.79 -21.21 2.27
CA TYR A 312 13.70 -20.72 0.88
C TYR A 312 13.84 -21.84 -0.15
N ARG A 313 14.53 -22.93 0.20
CA ARG A 313 14.64 -24.12 -0.66
C ARG A 313 13.29 -24.84 -0.77
N ASP A 314 12.61 -25.01 0.36
CA ASP A 314 11.29 -25.66 0.39
C ASP A 314 10.26 -24.84 -0.41
N TYR A 315 10.30 -23.51 -0.28
CA TYR A 315 9.46 -22.63 -1.10
C TYR A 315 9.80 -22.74 -2.59
N ALA A 316 11.09 -22.80 -2.95
CA ALA A 316 11.51 -22.93 -4.34
C ALA A 316 11.02 -24.25 -4.96
N GLU A 317 11.10 -25.36 -4.22
CA GLU A 317 10.59 -26.66 -4.66
C GLU A 317 9.08 -26.65 -4.83
N ALA A 318 8.36 -26.11 -3.86
CA ALA A 318 6.92 -25.86 -3.93
C ALA A 318 6.54 -25.01 -5.15
N PHE A 319 7.26 -23.92 -5.39
CA PHE A 319 7.07 -23.03 -6.53
C PHE A 319 7.26 -23.76 -7.86
N MET A 320 8.36 -24.49 -8.02
CA MET A 320 8.65 -25.23 -9.26
C MET A 320 7.60 -26.31 -9.51
N LYS A 321 7.13 -27.00 -8.46
CA LYS A 321 6.08 -28.02 -8.54
C LYS A 321 4.75 -27.44 -9.01
N VAL A 322 4.36 -26.28 -8.51
CA VAL A 322 3.07 -25.65 -8.83
C VAL A 322 3.09 -24.94 -10.18
N THR A 323 4.12 -24.12 -10.43
CA THR A 323 4.18 -23.23 -11.60
C THR A 323 4.81 -23.88 -12.84
N ARG A 324 5.46 -25.05 -12.67
CA ARG A 324 6.28 -25.72 -13.69
C ARG A 324 7.35 -24.82 -14.32
N SER A 325 7.75 -23.78 -13.61
CA SER A 325 8.71 -22.76 -14.05
C SER A 325 10.01 -22.85 -13.27
N LYS A 326 11.06 -22.18 -13.74
CA LYS A 326 12.34 -22.08 -13.01
C LYS A 326 12.13 -21.37 -11.67
N SER A 327 12.91 -21.76 -10.66
CA SER A 327 12.88 -21.10 -9.35
C SER A 327 13.13 -19.60 -9.44
N ILE A 328 12.33 -18.84 -8.70
CA ILE A 328 12.45 -17.38 -8.54
C ILE A 328 13.44 -16.98 -7.44
N VAL A 329 13.76 -17.93 -6.54
CA VAL A 329 14.68 -17.77 -5.41
C VAL A 329 16.13 -17.77 -5.92
N PRO A 330 16.98 -16.80 -5.52
CA PRO A 330 18.38 -16.77 -5.95
C PRO A 330 19.17 -17.96 -5.40
N ALA A 331 20.17 -18.39 -6.16
CA ALA A 331 21.03 -19.53 -5.80
C ALA A 331 21.70 -19.39 -4.43
N THR A 332 22.06 -18.16 -4.02
CA THR A 332 22.64 -17.92 -2.69
C THR A 332 21.65 -18.13 -1.55
N ALA A 333 20.35 -17.89 -1.75
CA ALA A 333 19.31 -18.12 -0.75
C ALA A 333 18.89 -19.60 -0.65
N LEU A 334 19.18 -20.41 -1.67
CA LEU A 334 18.94 -21.85 -1.65
C LEU A 334 19.93 -22.62 -0.77
N LYS A 335 21.03 -21.98 -0.36
CA LYS A 335 22.04 -22.56 0.54
C LYS A 335 21.70 -22.40 2.02
N ASP A 336 20.54 -21.81 2.34
CA ASP A 336 20.12 -21.59 3.72
C ASP A 336 19.81 -22.91 4.43
N GLU A 337 19.98 -22.89 5.75
CA GLU A 337 19.71 -24.02 6.64
C GLU A 337 18.23 -24.44 6.61
N PRO A 338 17.93 -25.73 6.87
CA PRO A 338 16.56 -26.21 6.97
C PRO A 338 15.83 -25.49 8.11
N VAL A 339 14.58 -25.11 7.86
CA VAL A 339 13.73 -24.42 8.83
C VAL A 339 12.52 -25.29 9.11
N ASN A 340 12.41 -25.76 10.35
CA ASN A 340 11.27 -26.58 10.77
C ASN A 340 9.98 -25.76 10.84
N LEU A 341 8.88 -26.41 10.51
CA LEU A 341 7.54 -25.82 10.62
C LEU A 341 7.14 -25.64 12.09
N ARG A 342 6.54 -24.49 12.40
CA ARG A 342 5.84 -24.25 13.67
C ARG A 342 4.52 -25.04 13.65
N GLN A 343 4.20 -25.69 14.77
CA GLN A 343 2.92 -26.38 14.94
C GLN A 343 1.76 -25.39 15.11
N ASP A 344 0.58 -25.77 14.63
CA ASP A 344 -0.64 -24.95 14.72
C ASP A 344 -0.99 -24.70 16.20
N GLN A 345 -1.19 -23.44 16.56
CA GLN A 345 -1.78 -23.10 17.84
C GLN A 345 -3.29 -23.06 17.63
N THR A 346 -3.99 -24.07 18.16
CA THR A 346 -5.44 -24.29 18.04
C THR A 346 -6.24 -22.98 17.94
N SER A 347 -6.76 -22.72 16.73
CA SER A 347 -7.70 -21.63 16.50
C SER A 347 -9.10 -21.97 17.06
N PRO A 348 -9.82 -21.03 17.71
CA PRO A 348 -11.16 -21.30 18.21
C PRO A 348 -12.16 -21.58 17.07
N THR A 349 -13.20 -22.38 17.38
CA THR A 349 -14.23 -22.90 16.47
C THR A 349 -15.07 -21.82 15.76
N SER A 350 -15.71 -22.19 14.66
CA SER A 350 -16.27 -21.28 13.63
C SER A 350 -17.50 -20.48 14.01
N ASP A 351 -18.22 -20.82 15.08
CA ASP A 351 -19.64 -20.42 15.19
C ASP A 351 -19.90 -19.14 15.99
N GLU A 352 -18.91 -18.55 16.67
CA GLU A 352 -19.02 -17.24 17.36
C GLU A 352 -18.42 -16.05 16.58
N LYS A 353 -17.88 -16.27 15.37
CA LYS A 353 -16.97 -15.31 14.72
C LYS A 353 -17.69 -14.09 14.13
N THR A 354 -18.81 -14.25 13.42
CA THR A 354 -19.32 -13.17 12.56
C THR A 354 -19.85 -11.95 13.32
N GLN A 355 -20.53 -12.12 14.47
CA GLN A 355 -21.00 -10.97 15.27
C GLN A 355 -19.87 -10.30 16.05
N ARG A 356 -18.93 -11.07 16.63
CA ARG A 356 -17.76 -10.52 17.34
C ARG A 356 -16.88 -9.69 16.41
N GLN A 357 -16.71 -10.11 15.15
CA GLN A 357 -15.90 -9.40 14.17
C GLN A 357 -16.47 -8.01 13.80
N VAL A 358 -17.79 -7.87 13.67
CA VAL A 358 -18.43 -6.56 13.40
C VAL A 358 -18.27 -5.62 14.60
N HIS A 359 -18.42 -6.13 15.82
CA HIS A 359 -18.20 -5.35 17.04
C HIS A 359 -16.74 -4.92 17.19
N GLN A 360 -15.80 -5.84 17.02
CA GLN A 360 -14.35 -5.56 17.06
C GLN A 360 -13.95 -4.53 16.01
N MET A 361 -14.43 -4.65 14.76
CA MET A 361 -14.18 -3.66 13.73
C MET A 361 -14.68 -2.27 14.15
N GLY A 362 -15.92 -2.19 14.62
CA GLY A 362 -16.50 -0.93 15.08
C GLY A 362 -15.74 -0.31 16.26
N ASP A 363 -15.14 -1.12 17.13
CA ASP A 363 -14.36 -0.64 18.28
C ASP A 363 -12.97 -0.18 17.86
N ILE A 364 -12.30 -0.91 16.95
CA ILE A 364 -11.03 -0.49 16.33
C ILE A 364 -11.22 0.84 15.59
N MET A 365 -12.22 0.95 14.72
CA MET A 365 -12.49 2.17 13.96
C MET A 365 -12.74 3.38 14.89
N ARG A 366 -13.40 3.16 16.02
CA ARG A 366 -13.66 4.21 17.02
C ARG A 366 -12.42 4.58 17.82
N ASN A 367 -11.63 3.62 18.27
CA ASN A 367 -10.35 3.85 18.95
C ASN A 367 -9.40 4.67 18.06
N VAL A 368 -9.29 4.28 16.79
CA VAL A 368 -8.46 4.97 15.81
C VAL A 368 -8.92 6.43 15.66
N ASN A 369 -10.22 6.67 15.52
CA ASN A 369 -10.79 8.03 15.48
C ASN A 369 -10.83 8.78 16.83
N GLY A 370 -10.13 8.30 17.87
CA GLY A 370 -10.00 9.01 19.15
C GLY A 370 -11.24 8.99 20.05
N PHE A 371 -12.14 8.02 19.90
CA PHE A 371 -13.26 7.85 20.83
C PHE A 371 -12.77 7.34 22.18
N ALA A 372 -13.34 7.87 23.27
CA ALA A 372 -13.13 7.34 24.61
C ALA A 372 -14.12 6.21 24.91
N PHE A 373 -13.63 5.14 25.54
CA PHE A 373 -14.43 4.02 26.01
C PHE A 373 -14.51 4.08 27.54
N LEU A 374 -15.73 4.20 28.07
CA LEU A 374 -16.00 4.24 29.50
C LEU A 374 -16.76 2.97 29.90
N SER A 375 -16.21 2.19 30.83
CA SER A 375 -16.89 1.01 31.37
C SER A 375 -17.68 1.38 32.62
N CYS A 376 -19.00 1.36 32.52
CA CYS A 376 -19.85 1.55 33.69
C CYS A 376 -19.89 0.28 34.55
N SER A 377 -19.96 0.45 35.87
CA SER A 377 -20.11 -0.65 36.83
C SER A 377 -21.36 -1.52 36.64
N CYS A 378 -22.34 -1.06 35.84
CA CYS A 378 -23.52 -1.84 35.45
C CYS A 378 -23.27 -2.76 34.23
N GLY A 379 -22.01 -2.89 33.80
CA GLY A 379 -21.59 -3.68 32.65
C GLY A 379 -21.87 -3.04 31.29
N LEU A 380 -22.29 -1.78 31.24
CA LEU A 380 -22.48 -1.05 29.98
C LEU A 380 -21.20 -0.29 29.62
N SER A 381 -20.66 -0.55 28.42
CA SER A 381 -19.57 0.24 27.86
C SER A 381 -20.12 1.39 27.01
N LEU A 382 -19.86 2.62 27.44
CA LEU A 382 -20.23 3.85 26.74
C LEU A 382 -19.12 4.31 25.82
N LYS A 383 -19.51 4.86 24.67
CA LYS A 383 -18.61 5.30 23.61
C LYS A 383 -18.80 6.79 23.42
N VAL A 384 -17.74 7.56 23.64
CA VAL A 384 -17.81 9.02 23.69
C VAL A 384 -16.96 9.59 22.54
N PRO A 385 -17.55 10.42 21.66
CA PRO A 385 -16.81 11.01 20.54
C PRO A 385 -15.78 12.04 21.05
N PRO A 386 -14.67 12.24 20.32
CA PRO A 386 -13.63 13.20 20.70
C PRO A 386 -14.14 14.65 20.78
N ASN A 387 -15.24 14.97 20.10
CA ASN A 387 -15.84 16.31 20.09
C ASN A 387 -16.86 16.54 21.22
N PHE A 388 -16.96 15.63 22.19
CA PHE A 388 -17.86 15.79 23.33
C PHE A 388 -17.33 16.85 24.30
N GLN A 389 -18.12 17.88 24.58
CA GLN A 389 -17.70 19.05 25.38
C GLN A 389 -18.01 18.94 26.88
N GLY A 390 -18.59 17.83 27.35
CA GLY A 390 -18.87 17.63 28.78
C GLY A 390 -17.79 16.78 29.46
N ASP A 391 -17.57 16.99 30.76
CA ASP A 391 -16.60 16.20 31.55
C ASP A 391 -17.18 14.87 32.05
N THR A 392 -18.51 14.77 32.12
CA THR A 392 -19.23 13.59 32.61
C THR A 392 -20.23 13.05 31.59
N VAL A 393 -20.32 11.73 31.47
CA VAL A 393 -21.35 11.06 30.66
C VAL A 393 -22.27 10.25 31.58
N ARG A 394 -23.59 10.48 31.45
CA ARG A 394 -24.59 9.76 32.22
C ARG A 394 -24.92 8.42 31.57
N CYS A 395 -24.80 7.34 32.33
CA CYS A 395 -25.15 6.00 31.87
C CYS A 395 -26.67 5.85 31.67
N PRO A 396 -27.17 5.47 30.49
CA PRO A 396 -28.61 5.33 30.22
C PRO A 396 -29.23 4.13 30.95
N ARG A 397 -28.41 3.17 31.41
CA ARG A 397 -28.90 1.95 32.09
C ARG A 397 -29.04 2.12 33.59
N CYS A 398 -28.07 2.75 34.25
CA CYS A 398 -28.04 2.88 35.71
C CYS A 398 -28.00 4.33 36.20
N ASN A 399 -28.13 5.30 35.28
CA ASN A 399 -28.22 6.74 35.54
C ASN A 399 -27.04 7.36 36.30
N ARG A 400 -25.91 6.64 36.40
CA ARG A 400 -24.69 7.04 37.09
C ARG A 400 -23.83 7.91 36.18
N ASN A 401 -23.20 8.94 36.72
CA ASN A 401 -22.28 9.81 35.98
C ASN A 401 -20.89 9.16 35.95
N LEU A 402 -20.30 9.06 34.76
CA LEU A 402 -18.94 8.57 34.54
C LEU A 402 -18.05 9.74 34.13
N ASP A 403 -16.95 9.93 34.84
CA ASP A 403 -15.94 10.95 34.52
C ASP A 403 -15.05 10.51 33.36
N LEU A 404 -14.88 11.40 32.38
CA LEU A 404 -14.03 11.16 31.21
C LEU A 404 -12.52 11.19 31.56
N GLY A 405 -12.15 11.86 32.64
CA GLY A 405 -10.76 11.97 33.10
C GLY A 405 -10.21 10.74 33.81
N ALA A 406 -11.07 9.89 34.40
CA ALA A 406 -10.64 8.86 35.34
C ALA A 406 -10.64 7.41 34.79
N GLN A 407 -11.25 7.14 33.64
CA GLN A 407 -11.49 5.77 33.16
C GLN A 407 -11.22 5.56 31.66
N ARG A 408 -10.04 5.96 31.17
CA ARG A 408 -9.53 5.43 29.89
C ARG A 408 -9.16 3.96 30.08
N VAL A 409 -10.14 3.07 30.12
CA VAL A 409 -9.93 1.63 30.18
C VAL A 409 -10.06 1.10 28.75
N PRO A 410 -9.06 0.38 28.21
CA PRO A 410 -9.18 -0.23 26.89
C PRO A 410 -10.36 -1.23 26.87
N PRO A 411 -11.08 -1.37 25.74
CA PRO A 411 -12.12 -2.39 25.63
C PRO A 411 -11.49 -3.78 25.84
N ARG A 412 -12.05 -4.53 26.80
CA ARG A 412 -11.66 -5.92 27.09
C ARG A 412 -12.05 -6.87 25.96
#